data_AF-A0A433KGF2-F1
#
_entry.id   AF-A0A433KGF2-F1
#
_cell.length_a   1.000
_cell.length_b   1.000
_cell.length_c   1.000
_cell.angle_alpha   90.00
_cell.angle_beta   90.00
_cell.angle_gamma   90.00
#
_symmetry.space_group_name_H-M   'P 1'
#
loop_
_entity.id
_entity.type
_entity.pdbx_description
1 polymer ?
#
loop_
_entity_poly.entity_id
_entity_poly.type
_entity_poly.pdbx_seq_one_letter_code
_entity_poly.pdbx_strand_id
1 'polypeptide(L)'
;MSQKVDLLVHIGPLREESETLLKHVNHVTLVAALSSLPERQQTLAKTLPALHLAEQPVTPPGGEAVCYAYTLKDFNSLAPASELTSLYPGLGNARQQSVDTQTLPQALAQAGLSQATLTHLIIEQPEIALSLLQAFNHAGLLNQLTHLWVRTSPLRLYEGMATTDELTQWCEQHGFEVAAQEAEDPDFFLLGFARNPLYTQLKDAQSQLAEAQQQITEKDATISQFSQQLATLQQSNERFGQLESKLESLFGEQRSYIQQTTSALGQHVTRSARQQRDEQALTHYLQYGQRPVSTQLAPGYAMALLEHYDTHRHDVVVIFGSGNTTELLAQSIINARAEQPRLIKQNGQHQEAHHEVTLSHDDLPQTIVSLQHQKTASDELKERLNNKRLSHAVNVVYAPWWECQANDQTALFYAADTTLQRLNQWLPEDARVLVIVGETLPEAGHSREVALPQLLKQLPTQRLDIVLEGNSYPQESELTTCWNTLLETRQRPSQWLILPNAHSLRIEG
;
A
#
# COMPACT_ATOMS: atom_id res chain seq x y z
N MET A 1 -24.13 35.19 -28.47
CA MET A 1 -25.02 35.14 -27.30
C MET A 1 -26.21 36.02 -27.61
N SER A 2 -27.36 35.46 -27.95
CA SER A 2 -28.58 36.26 -28.18
C SER A 2 -28.98 36.90 -26.85
N GLN A 3 -29.19 38.22 -26.84
CA GLN A 3 -29.73 38.90 -25.65
C GLN A 3 -31.07 38.26 -25.30
N LYS A 4 -31.22 37.77 -24.08
CA LYS A 4 -32.51 37.30 -23.57
C LYS A 4 -33.42 38.51 -23.47
N VAL A 5 -34.62 38.38 -24.02
CA VAL A 5 -35.63 39.43 -24.01
C VAL A 5 -36.49 39.25 -22.77
N ASP A 6 -36.61 40.30 -21.98
CA ASP A 6 -37.47 40.32 -20.79
C ASP A 6 -38.94 40.41 -21.23
N LEU A 7 -39.77 39.61 -20.57
CA LEU A 7 -41.17 39.40 -20.89
C LEU A 7 -42.05 39.79 -19.71
N LEU A 8 -43.08 40.57 -20.01
CA LEU A 8 -44.24 40.78 -19.15
C LEU A 8 -45.41 39.93 -19.65
N VAL A 9 -46.06 39.20 -18.75
CA VAL A 9 -47.31 38.48 -19.03
C VAL A 9 -48.44 39.08 -18.21
N HIS A 10 -49.57 39.36 -18.85
CA HIS A 10 -50.80 39.81 -18.22
C HIS A 10 -51.91 38.79 -18.47
N ILE A 11 -52.52 38.27 -17.40
CA ILE A 11 -53.58 37.25 -17.44
C ILE A 11 -54.84 37.84 -16.82
N GLY A 12 -55.93 37.90 -17.57
CA GLY A 12 -57.23 38.40 -17.10
C GLY A 12 -57.73 39.68 -17.75
N PRO A 13 -58.81 40.28 -17.22
CA PRO A 13 -59.38 41.52 -17.76
C PRO A 13 -58.40 42.70 -17.64
N LEU A 14 -58.37 43.55 -18.68
CA LEU A 14 -57.58 44.79 -18.67
C LEU A 14 -58.33 45.90 -17.93
N ARG A 15 -57.83 46.24 -16.74
CA ARG A 15 -58.32 47.33 -15.89
C ARG A 15 -57.37 48.53 -15.98
N GLU A 16 -57.78 49.68 -15.44
CA GLU A 16 -57.01 50.91 -15.55
C GLU A 16 -55.64 50.82 -14.84
N GLU A 17 -55.59 50.16 -13.68
CA GLU A 17 -54.37 50.02 -12.90
C GLU A 17 -53.36 49.10 -13.62
N SER A 18 -53.82 47.94 -14.09
CA SER A 18 -52.99 47.02 -14.88
C SER A 18 -52.55 47.65 -16.21
N GLU A 19 -53.42 48.37 -16.91
CA GLU A 19 -53.05 49.08 -18.14
C GLU A 19 -51.98 50.16 -17.89
N THR A 20 -52.07 50.84 -16.74
CA THR A 20 -51.06 51.81 -16.32
C THR A 20 -49.71 51.13 -16.10
N LEU A 21 -49.67 49.99 -15.41
CA LEU A 21 -48.44 49.19 -15.24
C LEU A 21 -47.86 48.75 -16.59
N LEU A 22 -48.71 48.27 -17.51
CA LEU A 22 -48.29 47.85 -18.85
C LEU A 22 -47.59 48.96 -19.64
N LYS A 23 -48.04 50.22 -19.49
CA LYS A 23 -47.46 51.38 -20.19
C LYS A 23 -46.11 51.83 -19.63
N HIS A 24 -45.83 51.56 -18.36
CA HIS A 24 -44.57 51.95 -17.72
C HIS A 24 -43.43 50.96 -18.01
N VAL A 25 -43.77 49.77 -18.51
CA VAL A 25 -42.83 48.67 -18.65
C VAL A 25 -42.39 48.53 -20.11
N ASN A 26 -41.09 48.71 -20.38
CA ASN A 26 -40.51 48.59 -21.72
C ASN A 26 -40.09 47.13 -22.04
N HIS A 27 -41.02 46.19 -21.90
CA HIS A 27 -40.79 44.76 -22.17
C HIS A 27 -41.67 44.26 -23.32
N VAL A 28 -41.29 43.11 -23.89
CA VAL A 28 -42.24 42.36 -24.72
C VAL A 28 -43.41 41.96 -23.83
N THR A 29 -44.63 42.15 -24.31
CA THR A 29 -45.83 41.97 -23.49
C THR A 29 -46.72 40.92 -24.13
N LEU A 30 -47.14 39.92 -23.36
CA LEU A 30 -48.21 38.99 -23.74
C LEU A 30 -49.46 39.29 -22.89
N VAL A 31 -50.59 39.57 -23.53
CA VAL A 31 -51.89 39.73 -22.86
C VAL A 31 -52.79 38.55 -23.19
N ALA A 32 -53.20 37.81 -22.17
CA ALA A 32 -54.17 36.72 -22.23
C ALA A 32 -55.44 37.14 -21.48
N ALA A 33 -56.39 37.77 -22.18
CA ALA A 33 -57.63 38.26 -21.59
C ALA A 33 -58.73 37.19 -21.60
N LEU A 34 -59.57 37.17 -20.55
CA LEU A 34 -60.71 36.25 -20.45
C LEU A 34 -61.81 36.57 -21.48
N SER A 35 -62.00 37.85 -21.80
CA SER A 35 -62.95 38.29 -22.83
C SER A 35 -62.27 39.25 -23.80
N SER A 36 -62.58 39.12 -25.09
CA SER A 36 -62.04 40.01 -26.11
C SER A 36 -62.65 41.40 -25.95
N LEU A 37 -61.80 42.41 -25.78
CA LEU A 37 -62.16 43.82 -25.81
C LEU A 37 -61.39 44.49 -26.95
N PRO A 38 -61.86 44.34 -28.21
CA PRO A 38 -61.07 44.68 -29.39
C PRO A 38 -60.62 46.15 -29.40
N GLU A 39 -61.46 47.09 -28.96
CA GLU A 39 -61.14 48.53 -28.97
C GLU A 39 -60.02 48.89 -27.98
N ARG A 40 -60.07 48.35 -26.74
CA ARG A 40 -59.01 48.57 -25.75
C ARG A 40 -57.71 47.89 -26.17
N GLN A 41 -57.78 46.65 -26.65
CA GLN A 41 -56.61 45.91 -27.13
C GLN A 41 -55.94 46.60 -28.33
N GLN A 42 -56.72 47.14 -29.28
CA GLN A 42 -56.19 47.92 -30.40
C GLN A 42 -55.51 49.21 -29.94
N THR A 43 -56.06 49.88 -28.94
CA THR A 43 -55.46 51.10 -28.36
C THR A 43 -54.15 50.78 -27.65
N LEU A 44 -54.11 49.67 -26.90
CA LEU A 44 -52.91 49.19 -26.25
C LEU A 44 -51.83 48.76 -27.27
N ALA A 45 -52.22 48.05 -28.33
CA ALA A 45 -51.30 47.63 -29.41
C ALA A 45 -50.66 48.81 -30.15
N LYS A 46 -51.34 49.96 -30.23
CA LYS A 46 -50.75 51.21 -30.77
C LYS A 46 -49.72 51.82 -29.84
N THR A 47 -49.83 51.57 -28.54
CA THR A 47 -48.97 52.15 -27.49
C THR A 47 -47.77 51.24 -27.18
N LEU A 48 -47.95 49.92 -27.29
CA LEU A 48 -46.94 48.91 -26.99
C LEU A 48 -46.56 48.16 -28.27
N PRO A 49 -45.45 48.52 -28.96
CA PRO A 49 -45.09 47.97 -30.27
C PRO A 49 -44.70 46.48 -30.26
N ALA A 50 -44.44 45.91 -29.08
CA ALA A 50 -44.14 44.49 -28.88
C ALA A 50 -45.24 43.78 -28.06
N LEU A 51 -46.50 44.14 -28.31
CA LEU A 51 -47.66 43.51 -27.70
C LEU A 51 -48.10 42.28 -28.50
N HIS A 52 -48.19 41.15 -27.82
CA HIS A 52 -48.78 39.91 -28.30
C HIS A 52 -50.10 39.66 -27.57
N LEU A 53 -51.14 39.28 -28.31
CA LEU A 53 -52.44 38.90 -27.74
C LEU A 53 -52.58 37.39 -27.83
N ALA A 54 -52.87 36.73 -26.72
CA ALA A 54 -53.19 35.31 -26.72
C ALA A 54 -54.61 35.10 -27.28
N GLU A 55 -54.80 34.07 -28.11
CA GLU A 55 -56.10 33.75 -28.70
C GLU A 55 -57.09 33.18 -27.67
N GLN A 56 -56.56 32.54 -26.62
CA GLN A 56 -57.32 31.86 -25.58
C GLN A 56 -56.87 32.31 -24.18
N PRO A 57 -57.77 32.34 -23.18
CA PRO A 57 -57.43 32.59 -21.78
C PRO A 57 -56.43 31.57 -21.24
N VAL A 58 -55.63 31.97 -20.25
CA VAL A 58 -54.61 31.11 -19.65
C VAL A 58 -55.12 30.48 -18.35
N THR A 59 -55.11 29.14 -18.27
CA THR A 59 -55.53 28.38 -17.09
C THR A 59 -54.62 27.17 -16.81
N PRO A 60 -54.57 26.67 -15.56
CA PRO A 60 -53.96 25.39 -15.22
C PRO A 60 -55.02 24.36 -14.74
N PRO A 61 -55.24 23.25 -15.45
CA PRO A 61 -54.73 22.92 -16.79
C PRO A 61 -55.38 23.79 -17.88
N GLY A 62 -54.81 23.79 -19.09
CA GLY A 62 -55.52 24.26 -20.28
C GLY A 62 -56.58 23.24 -20.73
N GLY A 63 -57.50 23.63 -21.61
CA GLY A 63 -58.58 22.77 -22.10
C GLY A 63 -59.91 23.51 -22.22
N GLU A 64 -61.01 22.84 -21.90
CA GLU A 64 -62.34 23.47 -21.86
C GLU A 64 -62.64 23.95 -20.42
N ALA A 65 -63.10 25.19 -20.27
CA ALA A 65 -63.50 25.77 -18.98
C ALA A 65 -64.85 26.49 -19.08
N VAL A 66 -65.53 26.67 -17.95
CA VAL A 66 -66.79 27.44 -17.89
C VAL A 66 -66.48 28.87 -17.49
N CYS A 67 -66.78 29.82 -18.37
CA CYS A 67 -66.77 31.24 -18.07
C CYS A 67 -68.14 31.68 -17.54
N TYR A 68 -68.13 32.37 -16.41
CA TYR A 68 -69.28 33.01 -15.78
C TYR A 68 -69.29 34.49 -16.19
N ALA A 69 -70.14 34.83 -17.17
CA ALA A 69 -70.26 36.18 -17.69
C ALA A 69 -71.32 36.97 -16.91
N TYR A 70 -70.90 38.06 -16.26
CA TYR A 70 -71.75 38.92 -15.45
C TYR A 70 -72.18 40.18 -16.21
N THR A 71 -73.15 40.94 -15.66
CA THR A 71 -73.61 42.21 -16.26
C THR A 71 -72.46 43.22 -16.38
N LEU A 72 -71.54 43.22 -15.42
CA LEU A 72 -70.32 44.01 -15.42
C LEU A 72 -69.16 43.14 -15.91
N LYS A 73 -68.64 43.43 -17.11
CA LYS A 73 -67.65 42.59 -17.79
C LYS A 73 -66.34 42.41 -17.02
N ASP A 74 -65.98 43.40 -16.22
CA ASP A 74 -64.74 43.36 -15.43
C ASP A 74 -64.78 42.28 -14.34
N PHE A 75 -65.98 41.80 -13.98
CA PHE A 75 -66.18 40.72 -13.00
C PHE A 75 -66.39 39.33 -13.65
N ASN A 76 -66.26 39.22 -14.97
CA ASN A 76 -66.25 37.91 -15.64
C ASN A 76 -65.14 37.03 -15.04
N SER A 77 -65.46 35.77 -14.80
CA SER A 77 -64.59 34.86 -14.06
C SER A 77 -64.72 33.42 -14.55
N LEU A 78 -63.71 32.60 -14.27
CA LEU A 78 -63.73 31.16 -14.50
C LEU A 78 -64.31 30.36 -13.32
N ALA A 79 -64.77 31.06 -12.28
CA ALA A 79 -65.48 30.49 -11.14
C ALA A 79 -66.73 31.32 -10.83
N PRO A 80 -67.77 30.69 -10.23
CA PRO A 80 -68.94 31.44 -9.81
C PRO A 80 -68.60 32.42 -8.68
N ALA A 81 -69.22 33.59 -8.72
CA ALA A 81 -69.22 34.58 -7.65
C ALA A 81 -69.83 33.98 -6.36
N SER A 82 -69.13 34.20 -5.25
CA SER A 82 -69.55 33.85 -3.89
C SER A 82 -69.88 35.12 -3.11
N GLU A 83 -68.93 35.69 -2.38
CA GLU A 83 -69.16 36.88 -1.54
C GLU A 83 -69.27 38.16 -2.38
N LEU A 84 -68.88 38.12 -3.66
CA LEU A 84 -68.96 39.25 -4.58
C LEU A 84 -70.39 39.78 -4.75
N THR A 85 -71.40 38.91 -4.77
CA THR A 85 -72.80 39.36 -4.91
C THR A 85 -73.29 40.14 -3.69
N SER A 86 -72.65 39.96 -2.52
CA SER A 86 -72.95 40.73 -1.31
C SER A 86 -72.35 42.14 -1.38
N LEU A 87 -71.15 42.28 -1.94
CA LEU A 87 -70.50 43.58 -2.16
C LEU A 87 -71.15 44.36 -3.32
N TYR A 88 -71.58 43.64 -4.35
CA TYR A 88 -72.15 44.21 -5.58
C TYR A 88 -73.56 43.66 -5.84
N PRO A 89 -74.61 44.16 -5.14
CA PRO A 89 -75.97 43.64 -5.29
C PRO A 89 -76.58 43.87 -6.68
N GLY A 90 -76.00 44.77 -7.49
CA GLY A 90 -76.37 44.98 -8.90
C GLY A 90 -75.74 43.99 -9.87
N LEU A 91 -74.89 43.07 -9.40
CA LEU A 91 -74.27 42.03 -10.22
C LEU A 91 -75.33 41.00 -10.60
N GLY A 92 -75.80 41.05 -11.85
CA GLY A 92 -76.82 40.13 -12.34
C GLY A 92 -76.35 38.67 -12.36
N ASN A 93 -77.28 37.73 -12.48
CA ASN A 93 -76.97 36.30 -12.59
C ASN A 93 -75.98 36.04 -13.74
N ALA A 94 -74.94 35.25 -13.44
CA ALA A 94 -73.97 34.85 -14.44
C ALA A 94 -74.62 34.05 -15.57
N ARG A 95 -74.25 34.36 -16.81
CA ARG A 95 -74.45 33.45 -17.94
C ARG A 95 -73.23 32.54 -18.02
N GLN A 96 -73.46 31.23 -18.05
CA GLN A 96 -72.40 30.26 -18.24
C GLN A 96 -72.13 30.08 -19.73
N GLN A 97 -70.87 30.14 -20.11
CA GLN A 97 -70.40 29.91 -21.47
C GLN A 97 -69.17 29.01 -21.43
N SER A 98 -69.16 27.95 -22.23
CA SER A 98 -67.94 27.15 -22.43
C SER A 98 -66.91 27.96 -23.24
N VAL A 99 -65.67 27.97 -22.77
CA VAL A 99 -64.54 28.65 -23.40
C VAL A 99 -63.34 27.71 -23.47
N ASP A 100 -62.66 27.71 -24.62
CA ASP A 100 -61.38 27.03 -24.75
C ASP A 100 -60.28 27.88 -24.10
N THR A 101 -59.45 27.24 -23.30
CA THR A 101 -58.33 27.82 -22.56
C THR A 101 -57.04 27.07 -22.88
N GLN A 102 -55.92 27.69 -22.55
CA GLN A 102 -54.60 27.11 -22.78
C GLN A 102 -53.69 27.32 -21.58
N THR A 103 -52.58 26.60 -21.54
CA THR A 103 -51.53 26.83 -20.55
C THR A 103 -50.63 28.00 -20.97
N LEU A 104 -49.94 28.64 -20.01
CA LEU A 104 -49.01 29.71 -20.33
C LEU A 104 -47.90 29.28 -21.32
N PRO A 105 -47.26 28.09 -21.18
CA PRO A 105 -46.29 27.62 -22.18
C PRO A 105 -46.85 27.52 -23.61
N GLN A 106 -48.10 27.09 -23.76
CA GLN A 106 -48.77 27.04 -25.08
C GLN A 106 -48.97 28.45 -25.65
N ALA A 107 -49.47 29.39 -24.84
CA ALA A 107 -49.64 30.78 -25.24
C ALA A 107 -48.31 31.43 -25.66
N LEU A 108 -47.23 31.18 -24.89
CA LEU A 108 -45.90 31.65 -25.21
C LEU A 108 -45.36 31.04 -26.52
N ALA A 109 -45.60 29.76 -26.76
CA ALA A 109 -45.18 29.10 -27.99
C ALA A 109 -45.92 29.64 -29.23
N GLN A 110 -47.23 29.84 -29.13
CA GLN A 110 -48.04 30.44 -30.20
C GLN A 110 -47.57 31.87 -30.54
N ALA A 111 -47.18 32.64 -29.52
CA ALA A 111 -46.67 33.99 -29.70
C ALA A 111 -45.20 34.05 -30.18
N GLY A 112 -44.50 32.91 -30.28
CA GLY A 112 -43.06 32.87 -30.61
C GLY A 112 -42.15 33.34 -29.48
N LEU A 113 -42.63 33.31 -28.24
CA LEU A 113 -41.97 33.85 -27.03
C LEU A 113 -41.42 32.77 -26.10
N SER A 114 -41.33 31.50 -26.53
CA SER A 114 -40.86 30.39 -25.68
C SER A 114 -39.43 30.56 -25.13
N GLN A 115 -38.62 31.42 -25.74
CA GLN A 115 -37.23 31.70 -25.31
C GLN A 115 -37.11 32.98 -24.47
N ALA A 116 -38.21 33.75 -24.33
CA ALA A 116 -38.21 34.97 -23.54
C ALA A 116 -38.19 34.66 -22.05
N THR A 117 -37.56 35.52 -21.26
CA THR A 117 -37.51 35.36 -19.80
C THR A 117 -38.70 36.09 -19.18
N LEU A 118 -39.59 35.35 -18.51
CA LEU A 118 -40.67 35.93 -17.73
C LEU A 118 -40.10 36.67 -16.51
N THR A 119 -40.09 38.01 -16.56
CA THR A 119 -39.60 38.87 -15.48
C THR A 119 -40.73 39.59 -14.74
N HIS A 120 -41.88 39.80 -15.40
CA HIS A 120 -43.05 40.49 -14.86
C HIS A 120 -44.32 39.70 -15.12
N LEU A 121 -45.20 39.59 -14.12
CA LEU A 121 -46.46 38.87 -14.23
C LEU A 121 -47.58 39.67 -13.57
N ILE A 122 -48.67 39.87 -14.28
CA ILE A 122 -49.89 40.51 -13.78
C ILE A 122 -51.03 39.48 -13.89
N ILE A 123 -51.71 39.21 -12.78
CA ILE A 123 -52.85 38.30 -12.70
C ILE A 123 -54.07 39.09 -12.22
N GLU A 124 -55.00 39.32 -13.12
CA GLU A 124 -56.30 39.99 -12.91
C GLU A 124 -57.46 38.97 -12.78
N GLN A 125 -57.14 37.68 -12.70
CA GLN A 125 -58.09 36.58 -12.46
C GLN A 125 -57.96 36.05 -11.03
N PRO A 126 -58.54 36.73 -10.04
CA PRO A 126 -58.39 36.38 -8.63
C PRO A 126 -58.87 34.96 -8.31
N GLU A 127 -59.87 34.46 -9.04
CA GLU A 127 -60.49 33.15 -8.82
C GLU A 127 -59.53 31.97 -9.00
N ILE A 128 -58.52 32.13 -9.85
CA ILE A 128 -57.52 31.08 -10.16
C ILE A 128 -56.09 31.57 -9.92
N ALA A 129 -55.91 32.73 -9.29
CA ALA A 129 -54.59 33.34 -9.13
C ALA A 129 -53.60 32.44 -8.40
N LEU A 130 -54.02 31.84 -7.28
CA LEU A 130 -53.16 30.93 -6.52
C LEU A 130 -52.84 29.66 -7.33
N SER A 131 -53.81 29.08 -8.04
CA SER A 131 -53.60 27.91 -8.89
C SER A 131 -52.65 28.19 -10.06
N LEU A 132 -52.74 29.37 -10.68
CA LEU A 132 -51.79 29.84 -11.69
C LEU A 132 -50.37 29.93 -11.12
N LEU A 133 -50.21 30.59 -9.99
CA LEU A 133 -48.93 30.73 -9.32
C LEU A 133 -48.30 29.39 -8.94
N GLN A 134 -49.10 28.46 -8.41
CA GLN A 134 -48.65 27.10 -8.09
C GLN A 134 -48.20 26.34 -9.34
N ALA A 135 -48.99 26.40 -10.43
CA ALA A 135 -48.64 25.76 -11.68
C ALA A 135 -47.37 26.35 -12.31
N PHE A 136 -47.22 27.68 -12.29
CA PHE A 136 -46.04 28.36 -12.81
C PHE A 136 -44.79 28.09 -11.98
N ASN A 137 -44.94 28.00 -10.65
CA ASN A 137 -43.84 27.59 -9.77
C ASN A 137 -43.40 26.16 -10.08
N HIS A 138 -44.35 25.22 -10.23
CA HIS A 138 -44.05 23.84 -10.57
C HIS A 138 -43.36 23.71 -11.94
N ALA A 139 -43.77 24.53 -12.92
CA ALA A 139 -43.14 24.60 -14.24
C ALA A 139 -41.80 25.37 -14.24
N GLY A 140 -41.35 25.92 -13.10
CA GLY A 140 -40.12 26.71 -12.98
C GLY A 140 -40.16 28.09 -13.66
N LEU A 141 -41.34 28.55 -14.08
CA LEU A 141 -41.51 29.83 -14.78
C LEU A 141 -41.32 31.02 -13.84
N LEU A 142 -41.56 30.85 -12.54
CA LEU A 142 -41.38 31.92 -11.54
C LEU A 142 -39.91 32.14 -11.12
N ASN A 143 -38.97 31.30 -11.56
CA ASN A 143 -37.58 31.36 -11.10
C ASN A 143 -36.87 32.67 -11.46
N GLN A 144 -37.25 33.29 -12.58
CA GLN A 144 -36.71 34.56 -13.06
C GLN A 144 -37.68 35.74 -12.86
N LEU A 145 -38.84 35.48 -12.23
CA LEU A 145 -39.83 36.52 -12.00
C LEU A 145 -39.31 37.50 -10.94
N THR A 146 -39.29 38.77 -11.31
CA THR A 146 -38.82 39.87 -10.46
C THR A 146 -39.98 40.64 -9.82
N HIS A 147 -41.08 40.79 -10.56
CA HIS A 147 -42.26 41.51 -10.10
C HIS A 147 -43.53 40.73 -10.42
N LEU A 148 -44.45 40.73 -9.46
CA LEU A 148 -45.73 40.05 -9.54
C LEU A 148 -46.83 41.00 -9.08
N TRP A 149 -47.90 41.12 -9.84
CA TRP A 149 -49.11 41.82 -9.42
C TRP A 149 -50.29 40.86 -9.47
N VAL A 150 -51.07 40.80 -8.40
CA VAL A 150 -52.21 39.89 -8.28
C VAL A 150 -53.41 40.65 -7.76
N ARG A 151 -54.53 40.60 -8.49
CA ARG A 151 -55.81 41.12 -8.02
C ARG A 151 -56.32 40.21 -6.90
N THR A 152 -56.65 40.80 -5.76
CA THR A 152 -57.04 40.06 -4.56
C THR A 152 -58.10 40.82 -3.76
N SER A 153 -58.65 40.15 -2.75
CA SER A 153 -59.60 40.68 -1.78
C SER A 153 -59.36 40.02 -0.42
N PRO A 154 -59.62 40.72 0.70
CA PRO A 154 -59.70 40.08 2.01
C PRO A 154 -60.79 38.99 2.07
N LEU A 155 -61.81 39.11 1.22
CA LEU A 155 -62.95 38.21 1.10
C LEU A 155 -62.79 37.24 -0.07
N ARG A 156 -63.47 36.09 0.00
CA ARG A 156 -63.47 35.13 -1.11
C ARG A 156 -64.60 35.49 -2.06
N LEU A 157 -64.30 36.41 -2.98
CA LEU A 157 -65.27 36.97 -3.91
C LEU A 157 -65.79 35.95 -4.93
N TYR A 158 -64.96 34.96 -5.29
CA TYR A 158 -65.32 33.85 -6.17
C TYR A 158 -65.07 32.51 -5.46
N GLU A 159 -65.79 31.46 -5.89
CA GLU A 159 -65.57 30.10 -5.39
C GLU A 159 -64.13 29.65 -5.70
N GLY A 160 -63.43 29.19 -4.66
CA GLY A 160 -62.03 28.76 -4.77
C GLY A 160 -60.98 29.89 -4.80
N MET A 161 -61.41 31.16 -4.79
CA MET A 161 -60.50 32.31 -4.68
C MET A 161 -59.72 32.27 -3.35
N ALA A 162 -58.41 32.46 -3.42
CA ALA A 162 -57.58 32.67 -2.25
C ALA A 162 -57.76 34.09 -1.70
N THR A 163 -57.75 34.26 -0.38
CA THR A 163 -57.77 35.59 0.24
C THR A 163 -56.42 36.30 0.09
N THR A 164 -56.39 37.61 0.35
CA THR A 164 -55.15 38.39 0.39
C THR A 164 -54.11 37.79 1.34
N ASP A 165 -54.53 37.30 2.51
CA ASP A 165 -53.62 36.69 3.49
C ASP A 165 -53.04 35.37 2.97
N GLU A 166 -53.87 34.52 2.36
CA GLU A 166 -53.44 33.25 1.78
C GLU A 166 -52.46 33.46 0.63
N LEU A 167 -52.73 34.44 -0.26
CA LEU A 167 -51.84 34.81 -1.36
C LEU A 167 -50.53 35.41 -0.86
N THR A 168 -50.57 36.30 0.14
CA THR A 168 -49.38 36.92 0.71
C THR A 168 -48.50 35.87 1.36
N GLN A 169 -49.07 35.01 2.20
CA GLN A 169 -48.35 33.92 2.83
C GLN A 169 -47.71 32.98 1.81
N TRP A 170 -48.44 32.64 0.74
CA TRP A 170 -47.88 31.80 -0.33
C TRP A 170 -46.74 32.51 -1.06
N CYS A 171 -46.88 33.79 -1.39
CA CYS A 171 -45.85 34.58 -2.07
C CYS A 171 -44.58 34.71 -1.22
N GLU A 172 -44.71 34.97 0.09
CA GLU A 172 -43.58 35.05 1.04
C GLU A 172 -42.81 33.74 1.14
N GLN A 173 -43.51 32.59 1.21
CA GLN A 173 -42.88 31.27 1.16
C GLN A 173 -42.07 31.03 -0.13
N HIS A 174 -42.47 31.71 -1.21
CA HIS A 174 -41.82 31.66 -2.51
C HIS A 174 -40.90 32.85 -2.78
N GLY A 175 -40.53 33.62 -1.75
CA GLY A 175 -39.49 34.63 -1.82
C GLY A 175 -39.93 35.97 -2.38
N PHE A 176 -41.23 36.23 -2.43
CA PHE A 176 -41.79 37.50 -2.82
C PHE A 176 -42.19 38.31 -1.58
N GLU A 177 -41.89 39.59 -1.59
CA GLU A 177 -42.24 40.53 -0.53
C GLU A 177 -43.25 41.54 -1.07
N VAL A 178 -44.20 41.96 -0.24
CA VAL A 178 -45.17 43.00 -0.61
C VAL A 178 -44.42 44.31 -0.86
N ALA A 179 -44.53 44.84 -2.08
CA ALA A 179 -43.78 46.02 -2.52
C ALA A 179 -44.69 47.24 -2.74
N ALA A 180 -45.92 47.02 -3.20
CA ALA A 180 -46.87 48.08 -3.45
C ALA A 180 -48.30 47.57 -3.27
N GLN A 181 -49.17 48.45 -2.77
CA GLN A 181 -50.61 48.22 -2.76
C GLN A 181 -51.26 49.40 -3.49
N GLU A 182 -51.82 49.12 -4.66
CA GLU A 182 -52.63 50.09 -5.40
C GLU A 182 -54.10 49.70 -5.18
N ALA A 183 -54.78 50.43 -4.30
CA ALA A 183 -56.16 50.17 -3.93
C ALA A 183 -57.02 51.41 -4.21
N GLU A 184 -57.66 51.46 -5.37
CA GLU A 184 -58.81 52.35 -5.60
C GLU A 184 -60.04 51.80 -4.87
N ASP A 185 -60.19 50.48 -4.84
CA ASP A 185 -61.22 49.74 -4.09
C ASP A 185 -60.55 48.92 -2.96
N PRO A 186 -60.79 49.23 -1.67
CA PRO A 186 -60.19 48.50 -0.56
C PRO A 186 -60.67 47.05 -0.46
N ASP A 187 -61.83 46.72 -1.04
CA ASP A 187 -62.38 45.37 -1.04
C ASP A 187 -61.90 44.56 -2.26
N PHE A 188 -61.34 45.20 -3.28
CA PHE A 188 -60.89 44.53 -4.51
C PHE A 188 -59.76 45.28 -5.24
N PHE A 189 -58.52 45.00 -4.86
CA PHE A 189 -57.34 45.79 -5.27
C PHE A 189 -56.23 44.93 -5.88
N LEU A 190 -55.30 45.61 -6.56
CA LEU A 190 -54.12 44.99 -7.16
C LEU A 190 -52.96 45.03 -6.16
N LEU A 191 -52.51 43.86 -5.73
CA LEU A 191 -51.40 43.72 -4.79
C LEU A 191 -50.10 43.44 -5.54
N GLY A 192 -49.09 44.28 -5.33
CA GLY A 192 -47.78 44.19 -5.96
C GLY A 192 -46.74 43.55 -5.04
N PHE A 193 -45.99 42.60 -5.59
CA PHE A 193 -44.89 41.91 -4.93
C PHE A 193 -43.58 42.07 -5.72
N ALA A 194 -42.48 42.18 -5.00
CA ALA A 194 -41.12 42.13 -5.55
C ALA A 194 -40.40 40.88 -5.05
N ARG A 195 -39.65 40.22 -5.93
CA ARG A 195 -38.82 39.07 -5.56
C ARG A 195 -37.65 39.56 -4.70
N ASN A 196 -37.47 38.95 -3.53
CA ASN A 196 -36.28 39.19 -2.72
C ASN A 196 -35.03 38.71 -3.49
N PRO A 197 -34.04 39.59 -3.75
CA PRO A 197 -32.85 39.23 -4.53
C PRO A 197 -31.98 38.14 -3.90
N LEU A 198 -32.12 37.92 -2.59
CA LEU A 198 -31.39 36.90 -1.83
C LEU A 198 -32.14 35.56 -1.75
N TYR A 199 -33.39 35.47 -2.18
CA TYR A 199 -34.19 34.24 -2.02
C TYR A 199 -33.55 33.03 -2.71
N THR A 200 -33.06 33.20 -3.94
CA THR A 200 -32.39 32.12 -4.67
C THR A 200 -31.12 31.68 -3.93
N GLN A 201 -30.32 32.63 -3.44
CA GLN A 201 -29.12 32.32 -2.65
C GLN A 201 -29.45 31.59 -1.36
N LEU A 202 -30.54 31.98 -0.67
CA LEU A 202 -31.02 31.33 0.55
C LEU A 202 -31.46 29.89 0.26
N LYS A 203 -32.22 29.67 -0.82
CA LYS A 203 -32.68 28.33 -1.21
C LYS A 203 -31.51 27.42 -1.59
N ASP A 204 -30.55 27.95 -2.35
CA ASP A 204 -29.33 27.23 -2.73
C ASP A 204 -28.50 26.89 -1.48
N ALA A 205 -28.33 27.84 -0.56
CA ALA A 205 -27.61 27.62 0.70
C ALA A 205 -28.31 26.59 1.60
N GLN A 206 -29.66 26.61 1.69
CA GLN A 206 -30.43 25.60 2.41
C GLN A 206 -30.28 24.21 1.77
N SER A 207 -30.29 24.12 0.45
CA SER A 207 -30.05 22.87 -0.27
C SER A 207 -28.64 22.33 0.00
N GLN A 208 -27.61 23.20 -0.07
CA GLN A 208 -26.23 22.83 0.24
C GLN A 208 -26.06 22.40 1.69
N LEU A 209 -26.74 23.06 2.64
CA LEU A 209 -26.72 22.70 4.05
C LEU A 209 -27.37 21.32 4.26
N ALA A 210 -28.51 21.05 3.62
CA ALA A 210 -29.17 19.75 3.69
C ALA A 210 -28.27 18.63 3.12
N GLU A 211 -27.63 18.87 1.97
CA GLU A 211 -26.69 17.93 1.36
C GLU A 211 -25.46 17.69 2.25
N ALA A 212 -24.87 18.75 2.80
CA ALA A 212 -23.73 18.63 3.72
C ALA A 212 -24.11 17.87 5.01
N GLN A 213 -25.31 18.11 5.55
CA GLN A 213 -25.81 17.38 6.72
C GLN A 213 -26.00 15.90 6.43
N GLN A 214 -26.51 15.55 5.25
CA GLN A 214 -26.61 14.15 4.81
C GLN A 214 -25.22 13.51 4.71
N GLN A 215 -24.25 14.18 4.07
CA GLN A 215 -22.88 13.67 3.96
C GLN A 215 -22.22 13.46 5.33
N ILE A 216 -22.47 14.34 6.31
CA ILE A 216 -21.99 14.16 7.69
C ILE A 216 -22.58 12.88 8.28
N THR A 217 -23.90 12.67 8.17
CA THR A 217 -24.52 11.45 8.71
C THR A 217 -24.01 10.16 8.07
N GLU A 218 -23.74 10.16 6.75
CA GLU A 218 -23.16 9.02 6.03
C GLU A 218 -21.71 8.75 6.46
N LYS A 219 -20.91 9.81 6.64
CA LYS A 219 -19.52 9.69 7.14
C LYS A 219 -19.47 9.20 8.59
N ASP A 220 -20.36 9.67 9.46
CA ASP A 220 -20.44 9.22 10.84
C ASP A 220 -20.85 7.73 10.95
N ALA A 221 -21.77 7.29 10.08
CA ALA A 221 -22.10 5.87 9.97
C ALA A 221 -20.88 5.03 9.51
N THR A 222 -20.11 5.53 8.54
CA THR A 222 -18.89 4.87 8.05
C THR A 222 -17.80 4.81 9.13
N ILE A 223 -17.59 5.91 9.86
CA ILE A 223 -16.64 5.97 10.99
C ILE A 223 -17.04 4.95 12.08
N SER A 224 -18.34 4.85 12.37
CA SER A 224 -18.86 3.88 13.35
C SER A 224 -18.64 2.43 12.91
N GLN A 225 -18.78 2.15 11.61
CA GLN A 225 -18.50 0.83 11.06
C GLN A 225 -17.00 0.50 11.13
N PHE A 226 -16.12 1.43 10.77
CA PHE A 226 -14.68 1.22 10.85
C PHE A 226 -14.18 1.09 12.29
N SER A 227 -14.74 1.84 13.24
CA SER A 227 -14.37 1.69 14.65
C SER A 227 -14.75 0.30 15.18
N GLN A 228 -15.91 -0.23 14.78
CA GLN A 228 -16.32 -1.60 15.12
C GLN A 228 -15.40 -2.65 14.49
N GLN A 229 -15.00 -2.47 13.22
CA GLN A 229 -14.03 -3.35 12.57
C GLN A 229 -12.67 -3.33 13.28
N LEU A 230 -12.16 -2.15 13.65
CA LEU A 230 -10.92 -2.03 14.41
C LEU A 230 -11.01 -2.73 15.77
N ALA A 231 -12.13 -2.59 16.49
CA ALA A 231 -12.35 -3.28 17.75
C ALA A 231 -12.33 -4.81 17.57
N THR A 232 -12.97 -5.34 16.52
CA THR A 232 -12.94 -6.79 16.23
C THR A 232 -11.55 -7.29 15.84
N LEU A 233 -10.78 -6.50 15.07
CA LEU A 233 -9.39 -6.83 14.72
C LEU A 233 -8.48 -6.82 15.95
N GLN A 234 -8.64 -5.85 16.85
CA GLN A 234 -7.90 -5.80 18.12
C GLN A 234 -8.20 -7.04 18.97
N GLN A 235 -9.48 -7.41 19.12
CA GLN A 235 -9.87 -8.61 19.85
C GLN A 235 -9.30 -9.89 19.19
N SER A 236 -9.26 -9.95 17.86
CA SER A 236 -8.64 -11.08 17.15
C SER A 236 -7.14 -11.15 17.40
N ASN A 237 -6.44 -10.02 17.39
CA ASN A 237 -5.00 -9.95 17.68
C ASN A 237 -4.69 -10.37 19.13
N GLU A 238 -5.50 -9.94 20.10
CA GLU A 238 -5.38 -10.40 21.49
C GLU A 238 -5.54 -11.92 21.58
N ARG A 239 -6.52 -12.48 20.86
CA ARG A 239 -6.73 -13.93 20.79
C ARG A 239 -5.56 -14.65 20.12
N PHE A 240 -4.96 -14.07 19.08
CA PHE A 240 -3.74 -14.62 18.47
C PHE A 240 -2.57 -14.61 19.43
N GLY A 241 -2.35 -13.53 20.18
CA GLY A 241 -1.30 -13.49 21.21
C GLY A 241 -1.50 -14.54 22.31
N GLN A 242 -2.75 -14.80 22.72
CA GLN A 242 -3.07 -15.89 23.66
C GLN A 242 -2.77 -17.28 23.07
N LEU A 243 -3.09 -17.49 21.79
CA LEU A 243 -2.79 -18.74 21.09
C LEU A 243 -1.29 -18.95 20.92
N GLU A 244 -0.56 -17.89 20.57
CA GLU A 244 0.90 -17.91 20.44
C GLU A 244 1.56 -18.25 21.78
N SER A 245 1.13 -17.61 22.88
CA SER A 245 1.59 -17.96 24.22
C SER A 245 1.30 -19.43 24.59
N LYS A 246 0.14 -19.95 24.20
CA LYS A 246 -0.21 -21.36 24.42
C LYS A 246 0.64 -22.31 23.58
N LEU A 247 0.94 -21.95 22.33
CA LEU A 247 1.85 -22.71 21.47
C LEU A 247 3.26 -22.72 22.06
N GLU A 248 3.79 -21.57 22.49
CA GLU A 248 5.09 -21.49 23.13
C GLU A 248 5.16 -22.35 24.41
N SER A 249 4.08 -22.35 25.22
CA SER A 249 3.97 -23.24 26.38
C SER A 249 4.01 -24.71 25.99
N LEU A 250 3.23 -25.11 24.97
CA LEU A 250 3.22 -26.50 24.48
C LEU A 250 4.57 -26.91 23.89
N PHE A 251 5.24 -26.02 23.15
CA PHE A 251 6.58 -26.28 22.64
C PHE A 251 7.62 -26.33 23.77
N GLY A 252 7.49 -25.50 24.80
CA GLY A 252 8.32 -25.58 26.01
C GLY A 252 8.17 -26.92 26.71
N GLU A 253 6.93 -27.38 26.89
CA GLU A 253 6.61 -28.70 27.44
C GLU A 253 7.17 -29.83 26.57
N GLN A 254 6.93 -29.78 25.25
CA GLN A 254 7.44 -30.78 24.30
C GLN A 254 8.96 -30.78 24.26
N ARG A 255 9.62 -29.61 24.30
CA ARG A 255 11.09 -29.49 24.34
C ARG A 255 11.63 -30.08 25.63
N SER A 256 11.00 -29.83 26.77
CA SER A 256 11.36 -30.45 28.05
C SER A 256 11.21 -31.98 27.98
N TYR A 257 10.10 -32.46 27.42
CA TYR A 257 9.86 -33.90 27.20
C TYR A 257 10.89 -34.53 26.25
N ILE A 258 11.21 -33.87 25.13
CA ILE A 258 12.25 -34.28 24.19
C ILE A 258 13.62 -34.27 24.88
N GLN A 259 13.93 -33.28 25.70
CA GLN A 259 15.21 -33.18 26.39
C GLN A 259 15.36 -34.28 27.45
N GLN A 260 14.28 -34.62 28.16
CA GLN A 260 14.24 -35.75 29.08
C GLN A 260 14.40 -37.09 28.36
N THR A 261 13.66 -37.30 27.27
CA THR A 261 13.75 -38.52 26.46
C THR A 261 15.07 -38.63 25.72
N THR A 262 15.63 -37.52 25.21
CA THR A 262 16.95 -37.44 24.56
C THR A 262 18.09 -37.59 25.56
N SER A 263 17.93 -37.12 26.81
CA SER A 263 18.91 -37.40 27.87
C SER A 263 18.90 -38.87 28.26
N ALA A 264 17.70 -39.47 28.42
CA ALA A 264 17.57 -40.91 28.68
C ALA A 264 18.09 -41.75 27.50
N LEU A 265 17.72 -41.40 26.28
CA LEU A 265 18.18 -42.05 25.06
C LEU A 265 19.67 -41.80 24.82
N GLY A 266 20.16 -40.58 25.06
CA GLY A 266 21.55 -40.19 24.92
C GLY A 266 22.44 -40.93 25.91
N GLN A 267 21.99 -41.12 27.15
CA GLN A 267 22.68 -42.00 28.11
C GLN A 267 22.69 -43.45 27.63
N HIS A 268 21.59 -43.93 27.02
CA HIS A 268 21.51 -45.29 26.49
C HIS A 268 22.38 -45.50 25.23
N VAL A 269 22.32 -44.59 24.27
CA VAL A 269 23.11 -44.59 23.03
C VAL A 269 24.57 -44.32 23.32
N THR A 270 24.92 -43.44 24.25
CA THR A 270 26.31 -43.22 24.65
C THR A 270 26.88 -44.46 25.34
N ARG A 271 26.10 -45.16 26.17
CA ARG A 271 26.53 -46.47 26.72
C ARG A 271 26.71 -47.51 25.60
N SER A 272 25.78 -47.59 24.66
CA SER A 272 25.80 -48.57 23.57
C SER A 272 26.92 -48.29 22.54
N ALA A 273 27.13 -47.03 22.15
CA ALA A 273 28.18 -46.60 21.24
C ALA A 273 29.57 -46.64 21.87
N ARG A 274 29.69 -46.37 23.19
CA ARG A 274 30.94 -46.56 23.92
C ARG A 274 31.29 -48.04 24.00
N GLN A 275 30.31 -48.90 24.28
CA GLN A 275 30.48 -50.35 24.25
C GLN A 275 30.89 -50.85 22.85
N GLN A 276 30.24 -50.35 21.80
CA GLN A 276 30.54 -50.75 20.42
C GLN A 276 31.89 -50.20 19.91
N ARG A 277 32.28 -48.98 20.29
CA ARG A 277 33.62 -48.43 20.02
C ARG A 277 34.70 -49.13 20.82
N ASP A 278 34.45 -49.43 22.08
CA ASP A 278 35.39 -50.19 22.91
C ASP A 278 35.58 -51.58 22.32
N GLU A 279 34.52 -52.26 21.87
CA GLU A 279 34.60 -53.53 21.14
C GLU A 279 35.32 -53.42 19.78
N GLN A 280 35.03 -52.41 18.96
CA GLN A 280 35.71 -52.20 17.68
C GLN A 280 37.19 -51.81 17.87
N ALA A 281 37.51 -50.99 18.87
CA ALA A 281 38.87 -50.60 19.20
C ALA A 281 39.66 -51.78 19.78
N LEU A 282 39.03 -52.63 20.60
CA LEU A 282 39.63 -53.88 21.09
C LEU A 282 39.87 -54.85 19.93
N THR A 283 38.91 -54.99 19.03
CA THR A 283 39.01 -55.87 17.85
C THR A 283 40.12 -55.38 16.90
N HIS A 284 40.19 -54.08 16.63
CA HIS A 284 41.23 -53.48 15.80
C HIS A 284 42.62 -53.57 16.43
N TYR A 285 42.73 -53.32 17.75
CA TYR A 285 43.98 -53.48 18.49
C TYR A 285 44.45 -54.94 18.53
N LEU A 286 43.54 -55.89 18.72
CA LEU A 286 43.86 -57.33 18.73
C LEU A 286 44.25 -57.84 17.33
N GLN A 287 43.64 -57.33 16.26
CA GLN A 287 43.93 -57.77 14.89
C GLN A 287 45.17 -57.13 14.29
N TYR A 288 45.43 -55.85 14.57
CA TYR A 288 46.47 -55.08 13.88
C TYR A 288 47.55 -54.50 14.82
N GLY A 289 47.44 -54.71 16.14
CA GLY A 289 48.42 -54.24 17.13
C GLY A 289 48.49 -52.72 17.28
N GLN A 290 47.61 -51.97 16.61
CA GLN A 290 47.62 -50.51 16.58
C GLN A 290 46.36 -49.97 17.24
N ARG A 291 46.53 -49.02 18.16
CA ARG A 291 45.41 -48.25 18.71
C ARG A 291 44.78 -47.43 17.57
N PRO A 292 43.45 -47.46 17.41
CA PRO A 292 42.77 -46.60 16.44
C PRO A 292 43.15 -45.13 16.70
N VAL A 293 43.36 -44.37 15.62
CA VAL A 293 43.60 -42.93 15.72
C VAL A 293 42.35 -42.32 16.34
N SER A 294 42.47 -41.83 17.58
CA SER A 294 41.40 -41.09 18.25
C SER A 294 41.23 -39.74 17.56
N THR A 295 40.54 -39.71 16.42
CA THR A 295 40.15 -38.44 15.83
C THR A 295 38.98 -37.89 16.65
N GLN A 296 39.23 -36.81 17.40
CA GLN A 296 38.13 -36.00 17.96
C GLN A 296 37.31 -35.31 16.86
N LEU A 297 37.74 -35.44 15.59
CA LEU A 297 37.05 -34.96 14.40
C LEU A 297 35.76 -35.75 14.13
N ALA A 298 34.76 -35.05 13.59
CA ALA A 298 33.55 -35.69 13.09
C ALA A 298 33.91 -36.68 11.94
N PRO A 299 33.45 -37.95 11.97
CA PRO A 299 33.84 -38.95 10.97
C PRO A 299 33.56 -38.55 9.52
N GLY A 300 32.41 -37.88 9.28
CA GLY A 300 32.06 -37.39 7.94
C GLY A 300 33.00 -36.31 7.43
N TYR A 301 33.46 -35.40 8.30
CA TYR A 301 34.47 -34.40 7.96
C TYR A 301 35.82 -35.05 7.66
N ALA A 302 36.28 -35.95 8.54
CA ALA A 302 37.57 -36.63 8.39
C ALA A 302 37.66 -37.42 7.07
N MET A 303 36.61 -38.18 6.72
CA MET A 303 36.56 -38.95 5.47
C MET A 303 36.53 -38.05 4.25
N ALA A 304 35.68 -37.03 4.24
CA ALA A 304 35.58 -36.10 3.11
C ALA A 304 36.88 -35.30 2.90
N LEU A 305 37.58 -34.94 3.98
CA LEU A 305 38.88 -34.27 3.90
C LEU A 305 39.96 -35.16 3.29
N LEU A 306 40.01 -36.44 3.69
CA LEU A 306 40.97 -37.40 3.12
C LEU A 306 40.68 -37.66 1.63
N GLU A 307 39.41 -37.87 1.27
CA GLU A 307 38.99 -38.02 -0.12
C GLU A 307 39.34 -36.79 -0.96
N HIS A 308 39.14 -35.58 -0.39
CA HIS A 308 39.49 -34.33 -1.04
C HIS A 308 41.00 -34.20 -1.27
N TYR A 309 41.81 -34.55 -0.28
CA TYR A 309 43.27 -34.56 -0.37
C TYR A 309 43.76 -35.54 -1.46
N ASP A 310 43.27 -36.78 -1.44
CA ASP A 310 43.67 -37.82 -2.39
C ASP A 310 43.27 -37.49 -3.83
N THR A 311 42.08 -36.90 -4.01
CA THR A 311 41.54 -36.57 -5.34
C THR A 311 42.29 -35.43 -6.01
N HIS A 312 42.67 -34.39 -5.25
CA HIS A 312 43.18 -33.15 -5.82
C HIS A 312 44.71 -33.05 -5.84
N ARG A 313 45.41 -33.95 -5.14
CA ARG A 313 46.88 -34.06 -5.11
C ARG A 313 47.55 -32.73 -4.81
N HIS A 314 47.31 -32.19 -3.62
CA HIS A 314 47.95 -30.96 -3.16
C HIS A 314 49.46 -31.16 -2.96
N ASP A 315 50.26 -30.16 -3.35
CA ASP A 315 51.72 -30.18 -3.23
C ASP A 315 52.15 -29.93 -1.78
N VAL A 316 51.40 -29.08 -1.08
CA VAL A 316 51.62 -28.77 0.34
C VAL A 316 50.31 -28.53 1.06
N VAL A 317 50.27 -28.88 2.34
CA VAL A 317 49.16 -28.61 3.25
C VAL A 317 49.61 -27.61 4.31
N VAL A 318 48.84 -26.54 4.52
CA VAL A 318 49.07 -25.56 5.59
C VAL A 318 47.89 -25.64 6.56
N ILE A 319 48.15 -25.88 7.84
CA ILE A 319 47.11 -26.06 8.86
C ILE A 319 47.30 -25.02 9.96
N PHE A 320 46.28 -24.22 10.21
CA PHE A 320 46.23 -23.25 11.30
C PHE A 320 45.43 -23.82 12.47
N GLY A 321 46.08 -24.14 13.59
CA GLY A 321 45.40 -24.43 14.86
C GLY A 321 44.75 -25.80 15.02
N SER A 322 44.85 -26.72 14.05
CA SER A 322 44.21 -28.05 14.15
C SER A 322 45.22 -29.19 14.29
N GLY A 323 45.55 -29.55 15.53
CA GLY A 323 46.48 -30.64 15.83
C GLY A 323 45.96 -32.02 15.39
N ASN A 324 44.66 -32.28 15.58
CA ASN A 324 44.03 -33.56 15.21
C ASN A 324 44.02 -33.76 13.68
N THR A 325 43.68 -32.72 12.92
CA THR A 325 43.70 -32.77 11.45
C THR A 325 45.13 -32.88 10.92
N THR A 326 46.09 -32.23 11.59
CA THR A 326 47.52 -32.40 11.29
C THR A 326 47.95 -33.86 11.40
N GLU A 327 47.61 -34.53 12.50
CA GLU A 327 47.97 -35.94 12.71
C GLU A 327 47.28 -36.87 11.71
N LEU A 328 46.00 -36.62 11.41
CA LEU A 328 45.22 -37.41 10.45
C LEU A 328 45.86 -37.38 9.06
N LEU A 329 46.13 -36.18 8.53
CA LEU A 329 46.72 -36.02 7.21
C LEU A 329 48.15 -36.57 7.17
N ALA A 330 48.95 -36.33 8.22
CA ALA A 330 50.31 -36.88 8.29
C ALA A 330 50.31 -38.42 8.22
N GLN A 331 49.40 -39.06 8.95
CA GLN A 331 49.24 -40.51 8.90
C GLN A 331 48.84 -40.99 7.50
N SER A 332 47.89 -40.31 6.85
CA SER A 332 47.45 -40.68 5.49
C SER A 332 48.58 -40.60 4.46
N ILE A 333 49.41 -39.54 4.51
CA ILE A 333 50.54 -39.33 3.61
C ILE A 333 51.59 -40.43 3.78
N ILE A 334 51.89 -40.80 5.03
CA ILE A 334 52.88 -41.83 5.34
C ILE A 334 52.39 -43.21 4.91
N ASN A 335 51.11 -43.50 5.14
CA ASN A 335 50.49 -44.75 4.70
C ASN A 335 50.51 -44.87 3.16
N ALA A 336 50.11 -43.81 2.44
CA ALA A 336 50.13 -43.78 0.98
C ALA A 336 51.55 -43.97 0.41
N ARG A 337 52.59 -43.46 1.07
CA ARG A 337 54.00 -43.67 0.70
C ARG A 337 54.48 -45.10 0.99
N ALA A 338 53.99 -45.74 2.05
CA ALA A 338 54.33 -47.11 2.39
C ALA A 338 53.74 -48.13 1.39
N GLU A 339 52.61 -47.81 0.76
CA GLU A 339 51.93 -48.65 -0.23
C GLU A 339 52.44 -48.50 -1.67
N GLN A 340 53.29 -47.49 -1.96
CA GLN A 340 53.95 -47.44 -3.26
C GLN A 340 54.93 -48.62 -3.40
N PRO A 341 54.83 -49.42 -4.47
CA PRO A 341 55.70 -50.57 -4.65
C PRO A 341 57.14 -50.08 -4.76
N ARG A 342 57.96 -50.40 -3.76
CA ARG A 342 59.40 -50.24 -3.84
C ARG A 342 59.85 -50.97 -5.10
N LEU A 343 60.30 -50.21 -6.11
CA LEU A 343 60.97 -50.77 -7.27
C LEU A 343 62.07 -51.69 -6.74
N ILE A 344 61.86 -52.99 -6.94
CA ILE A 344 62.79 -54.05 -6.63
C ILE A 344 64.05 -53.73 -7.43
N LYS A 345 65.05 -53.11 -6.77
CA LYS A 345 66.43 -53.12 -7.26
C LYS A 345 66.85 -54.58 -7.23
N GLN A 346 66.81 -55.21 -8.40
CA GLN A 346 67.46 -56.49 -8.61
C GLN A 346 68.96 -56.35 -8.34
N ASN A 347 69.47 -57.38 -7.69
CA ASN A 347 70.86 -57.82 -7.60
C ASN A 347 71.82 -57.06 -6.69
N GLY A 348 72.17 -57.76 -5.61
CA GLY A 348 73.57 -58.14 -5.40
C GLY A 348 74.32 -57.32 -4.38
N GLN A 349 74.44 -57.88 -3.17
CA GLN A 349 75.58 -57.75 -2.25
C GLN A 349 76.11 -56.33 -1.97
N HIS A 350 75.74 -55.77 -0.81
CA HIS A 350 76.70 -55.57 0.28
C HIS A 350 76.02 -55.01 1.54
N GLN A 351 76.56 -55.42 2.68
CA GLN A 351 76.33 -54.81 3.98
C GLN A 351 76.76 -53.35 3.91
N GLU A 352 75.84 -52.42 4.12
CA GLU A 352 76.18 -51.07 4.54
C GLU A 352 75.04 -50.51 5.38
N ALA A 353 75.43 -49.92 6.51
CA ALA A 353 74.56 -49.31 7.48
C ALA A 353 73.55 -48.39 6.79
N HIS A 354 72.28 -48.48 7.17
CA HIS A 354 71.24 -47.53 6.78
C HIS A 354 71.64 -46.11 7.24
N HIS A 355 72.46 -45.42 6.45
CA HIS A 355 72.36 -43.97 6.30
C HIS A 355 71.08 -43.74 5.50
N GLU A 356 69.95 -43.91 6.17
CA GLU A 356 68.75 -43.18 5.80
C GLU A 356 69.19 -41.71 5.93
N VAL A 357 69.41 -41.07 4.78
CA VAL A 357 69.70 -39.63 4.73
C VAL A 357 68.50 -38.98 5.37
N THR A 358 68.59 -38.68 6.67
CA THR A 358 67.67 -37.81 7.35
C THR A 358 67.81 -36.48 6.65
N LEU A 359 66.90 -36.22 5.72
CA LEU A 359 66.77 -34.94 5.06
C LEU A 359 66.77 -33.88 6.18
N SER A 360 67.79 -33.02 6.16
CA SER A 360 67.91 -31.90 7.08
C SER A 360 66.60 -31.11 7.07
N HIS A 361 66.22 -30.53 8.21
CA HIS A 361 65.09 -29.60 8.32
C HIS A 361 65.15 -28.43 7.30
N ASP A 362 66.30 -28.23 6.64
CA ASP A 362 66.56 -27.12 5.74
C ASP A 362 66.37 -27.42 4.24
N ASP A 363 66.25 -28.68 3.78
CA ASP A 363 66.45 -28.99 2.35
C ASP A 363 65.19 -29.27 1.50
N LEU A 364 64.03 -29.59 2.09
CA LEU A 364 62.76 -29.72 1.35
C LEU A 364 61.57 -29.33 2.24
N PRO A 365 60.51 -28.69 1.71
CA PRO A 365 59.32 -28.41 2.51
C PRO A 365 58.69 -29.74 2.89
N GLN A 366 58.56 -29.99 4.19
CA GLN A 366 57.72 -31.07 4.65
C GLN A 366 56.31 -30.85 4.09
N THR A 367 55.67 -31.95 3.68
CA THR A 367 54.38 -31.92 2.96
C THR A 367 53.28 -31.18 3.74
N ILE A 368 53.38 -31.14 5.07
CA ILE A 368 52.45 -30.43 5.95
C ILE A 368 53.21 -29.37 6.75
N VAL A 369 52.68 -28.16 6.82
CA VAL A 369 53.09 -27.09 7.73
C VAL A 369 51.95 -26.80 8.71
N SER A 370 52.17 -27.05 10.00
CA SER A 370 51.18 -26.87 11.06
C SER A 370 51.54 -25.69 11.95
N LEU A 371 50.72 -24.65 11.95
CA LEU A 371 50.91 -23.39 12.68
C LEU A 371 50.10 -23.43 13.98
N GLN A 372 50.78 -23.22 15.10
CA GLN A 372 50.19 -23.28 16.45
C GLN A 372 50.45 -21.98 17.21
N HIS A 373 49.42 -21.39 17.83
CA HIS A 373 49.54 -20.08 18.49
C HIS A 373 50.06 -20.17 19.92
N GLN A 374 49.86 -21.30 20.58
CA GLN A 374 50.40 -21.60 21.90
C GLN A 374 51.65 -22.46 21.79
N LYS A 375 52.70 -22.07 22.53
CA LYS A 375 53.97 -22.79 22.52
C LYS A 375 53.81 -24.20 23.08
N THR A 376 53.02 -24.34 24.14
CA THR A 376 52.67 -25.63 24.75
C THR A 376 51.98 -26.55 23.75
N ALA A 377 50.96 -26.08 23.03
CA ALA A 377 50.25 -26.86 22.02
C ALA A 377 51.18 -27.29 20.85
N SER A 378 52.09 -26.40 20.42
CA SER A 378 53.15 -26.73 19.45
C SER A 378 54.04 -27.87 19.96
N ASP A 379 54.54 -27.76 21.18
CA ASP A 379 55.47 -28.73 21.77
C ASP A 379 54.79 -30.09 21.98
N GLU A 380 53.55 -30.11 22.48
CA GLU A 380 52.74 -31.32 22.61
C GLU A 380 52.47 -31.99 21.25
N LEU A 381 52.14 -31.21 20.22
CA LEU A 381 51.92 -31.75 18.88
C LEU A 381 53.21 -32.38 18.32
N LYS A 382 54.36 -31.73 18.50
CA LYS A 382 55.67 -32.30 18.12
C LYS A 382 55.94 -33.62 18.82
N GLU A 383 55.66 -33.70 20.12
CA GLU A 383 55.81 -34.93 20.90
C GLU A 383 54.91 -36.05 20.37
N ARG A 384 53.62 -35.76 20.13
CA ARG A 384 52.68 -36.74 19.58
C ARG A 384 53.09 -37.22 18.19
N LEU A 385 53.52 -36.32 17.32
CA LEU A 385 54.02 -36.66 15.98
C LEU A 385 55.28 -37.52 16.03
N ASN A 386 56.23 -37.21 16.93
CA ASN A 386 57.42 -38.03 17.15
C ASN A 386 57.08 -39.44 17.65
N ASN A 387 56.19 -39.53 18.64
CA ASN A 387 55.74 -40.82 19.20
C ASN A 387 55.09 -41.71 18.14
N LYS A 388 54.42 -41.11 17.14
CA LYS A 388 53.80 -41.82 16.00
C LYS A 388 54.70 -41.94 14.78
N ARG A 389 55.96 -41.47 14.84
CA ARG A 389 56.91 -41.40 13.72
C ARG A 389 56.42 -40.58 12.51
N LEU A 390 55.55 -39.61 12.75
CA LEU A 390 54.95 -38.74 11.73
C LEU A 390 55.73 -37.43 11.51
N SER A 391 56.73 -37.15 12.35
CA SER A 391 57.46 -35.88 12.36
C SER A 391 58.24 -35.55 11.08
N HIS A 392 58.53 -36.55 10.25
CA HIS A 392 59.17 -36.32 8.95
C HIS A 392 58.21 -35.75 7.89
N ALA A 393 56.89 -35.88 8.09
CA ALA A 393 55.88 -35.36 7.17
C ALA A 393 55.36 -33.96 7.54
N VAL A 394 55.63 -33.48 8.76
CA VAL A 394 55.00 -32.28 9.34
C VAL A 394 56.02 -31.33 9.95
N ASN A 395 55.99 -30.07 9.50
CA ASN A 395 56.71 -28.96 10.09
C ASN A 395 55.80 -28.22 11.06
N VAL A 396 56.03 -28.36 12.37
CA VAL A 396 55.24 -27.66 13.39
C VAL A 396 55.92 -26.34 13.75
N VAL A 397 55.23 -25.23 13.43
CA VAL A 397 55.70 -23.86 13.61
C VAL A 397 54.91 -23.17 14.71
N TYR A 398 55.62 -22.61 15.69
CA TYR A 398 55.02 -21.72 16.68
C TYR A 398 54.78 -20.34 16.05
N ALA A 399 53.52 -19.96 15.91
CA ALA A 399 53.08 -18.73 15.27
C ALA A 399 52.08 -18.01 16.21
N PRO A 400 52.57 -17.21 17.18
CA PRO A 400 51.70 -16.51 18.13
C PRO A 400 50.70 -15.62 17.39
N TRP A 401 49.57 -15.33 18.05
CA TRP A 401 48.62 -14.39 17.46
C TRP A 401 49.18 -12.97 17.42
N TRP A 402 48.85 -12.25 16.36
CA TRP A 402 49.21 -10.85 16.15
C TRP A 402 48.06 -10.11 15.48
N GLU A 403 48.05 -8.79 15.64
CA GLU A 403 47.00 -7.92 15.10
C GLU A 403 47.07 -7.86 13.57
N CYS A 404 45.94 -8.15 12.95
CA CYS A 404 45.71 -8.10 11.52
C CYS A 404 44.50 -7.20 11.24
N GLN A 405 44.51 -6.54 10.08
CA GLN A 405 43.40 -5.69 9.64
C GLN A 405 42.53 -6.45 8.64
N ALA A 406 41.22 -6.53 8.91
CA ALA A 406 40.22 -7.03 7.98
C ALA A 406 38.96 -6.17 8.08
N ASN A 407 38.45 -5.65 6.95
CA ASN A 407 37.22 -4.85 6.87
C ASN A 407 37.13 -3.72 7.92
N ASP A 408 38.22 -2.94 8.06
CA ASP A 408 38.34 -1.85 9.04
C ASP A 408 38.22 -2.28 10.52
N GLN A 409 38.33 -3.58 10.80
CA GLN A 409 38.38 -4.15 12.15
C GLN A 409 39.74 -4.79 12.41
N THR A 410 40.29 -4.51 13.59
CA THR A 410 41.48 -5.20 14.10
C THR A 410 41.06 -6.57 14.65
N ALA A 411 41.60 -7.65 14.08
CA ALA A 411 41.39 -9.01 14.53
C ALA A 411 42.74 -9.71 14.79
N LEU A 412 42.75 -10.72 15.64
CA LEU A 412 43.95 -11.50 15.93
C LEU A 412 44.01 -12.74 15.03
N PHE A 413 45.14 -12.98 14.39
CA PHE A 413 45.37 -14.18 13.59
C PHE A 413 46.80 -14.70 13.76
N TYR A 414 47.19 -15.80 13.14
CA TYR A 414 48.53 -16.40 13.28
C TYR A 414 49.62 -15.52 12.63
N ALA A 415 50.74 -15.34 13.33
CA ALA A 415 51.95 -14.70 12.80
C ALA A 415 52.67 -15.61 11.79
N ALA A 416 52.02 -15.85 10.64
CA ALA A 416 52.43 -16.81 9.63
C ALA A 416 53.17 -16.20 8.43
N ASP A 417 53.33 -14.87 8.38
CA ASP A 417 53.86 -14.15 7.22
C ASP A 417 55.22 -14.69 6.75
N THR A 418 56.18 -14.85 7.66
CA THR A 418 57.53 -15.34 7.33
C THR A 418 57.51 -16.78 6.78
N THR A 419 56.63 -17.62 7.33
CA THR A 419 56.49 -19.02 6.94
C THR A 419 55.84 -19.14 5.56
N LEU A 420 54.76 -18.39 5.33
CA LEU A 420 54.07 -18.36 4.04
C LEU A 420 54.95 -17.74 2.94
N GLN A 421 55.74 -16.71 3.25
CA GLN A 421 56.72 -16.14 2.30
C GLN A 421 57.78 -17.16 1.89
N ARG A 422 58.30 -17.92 2.85
CA ARG A 422 59.26 -19.00 2.56
C ARG A 422 58.63 -20.09 1.70
N LEU A 423 57.37 -20.46 1.95
CA LEU A 423 56.63 -21.39 1.10
C LEU A 423 56.47 -20.86 -0.32
N ASN A 424 56.07 -19.60 -0.50
CA ASN A 424 55.94 -18.98 -1.83
C ASN A 424 57.24 -19.01 -2.64
N GLN A 425 58.40 -18.85 -1.98
CA GLN A 425 59.70 -18.92 -2.65
C GLN A 425 60.04 -20.33 -3.16
N TRP A 426 59.43 -21.36 -2.59
CA TRP A 426 59.76 -22.77 -2.86
C TRP A 426 58.74 -23.44 -3.77
N LEU A 427 57.50 -22.96 -3.79
CA LEU A 427 56.43 -23.50 -4.61
C LEU A 427 56.49 -22.93 -6.03
N PRO A 428 56.25 -23.75 -7.07
CA PRO A 428 56.01 -23.22 -8.41
C PRO A 428 54.74 -22.36 -8.44
N GLU A 429 54.60 -21.53 -9.48
CA GLU A 429 53.45 -20.63 -9.63
C GLU A 429 52.12 -21.41 -9.71
N ASP A 430 52.11 -22.61 -10.29
CA ASP A 430 50.92 -23.46 -10.45
C ASP A 430 50.70 -24.46 -9.30
N ALA A 431 51.43 -24.32 -8.19
CA ALA A 431 51.32 -25.22 -7.06
C ALA A 431 49.91 -25.21 -6.44
N ARG A 432 49.48 -26.37 -5.94
CA ARG A 432 48.21 -26.59 -5.26
C ARG A 432 48.42 -26.66 -3.76
N VAL A 433 47.90 -25.68 -3.05
CA VAL A 433 48.02 -25.57 -1.60
C VAL A 433 46.68 -25.88 -0.95
N LEU A 434 46.64 -26.89 -0.09
CA LEU A 434 45.49 -27.12 0.80
C LEU A 434 45.70 -26.33 2.09
N VAL A 435 44.83 -25.39 2.38
CA VAL A 435 44.87 -24.60 3.60
C VAL A 435 43.72 -25.00 4.50
N ILE A 436 44.00 -25.38 5.74
CA ILE A 436 43.00 -25.74 6.73
C ILE A 436 43.09 -24.75 7.88
N VAL A 437 42.01 -24.08 8.19
CA VAL A 437 41.89 -23.25 9.39
C VAL A 437 41.00 -23.99 10.37
N GLY A 438 41.55 -24.24 11.56
CA GLY A 438 40.89 -24.98 12.63
C GLY A 438 39.61 -24.31 13.14
N GLU A 439 39.13 -24.79 14.28
CA GLU A 439 37.92 -24.28 14.95
C GLU A 439 37.99 -22.76 15.21
N THR A 440 36.85 -22.17 15.59
CA THR A 440 36.83 -20.74 15.92
C THR A 440 37.86 -20.37 16.98
N LEU A 441 38.27 -19.11 16.92
CA LEU A 441 39.25 -18.54 17.84
C LEU A 441 38.54 -17.57 18.80
N PRO A 442 37.78 -18.03 19.82
CA PRO A 442 37.06 -17.14 20.73
C PRO A 442 37.92 -16.05 21.35
N GLU A 443 39.12 -16.44 21.79
CA GLU A 443 40.09 -15.55 22.42
C GLU A 443 40.72 -14.56 21.43
N ALA A 444 40.57 -14.79 20.13
CA ALA A 444 41.12 -13.95 19.05
C ALA A 444 40.07 -13.04 18.39
N GLY A 445 38.86 -12.95 18.97
CA GLY A 445 37.75 -12.17 18.39
C GLY A 445 36.92 -12.94 17.36
N HIS A 446 37.00 -14.27 17.35
CA HIS A 446 36.18 -15.22 16.58
C HIS A 446 36.30 -15.22 15.04
N SER A 447 36.94 -14.23 14.40
CA SER A 447 36.89 -14.13 12.93
C SER A 447 38.04 -14.83 12.23
N ARG A 448 37.73 -15.94 11.54
CA ARG A 448 38.63 -16.58 10.56
C ARG A 448 38.68 -15.84 9.22
N GLU A 449 37.94 -14.73 9.09
CA GLU A 449 37.84 -13.97 7.84
C GLU A 449 39.19 -13.40 7.38
N VAL A 450 40.09 -13.13 8.34
CA VAL A 450 41.46 -12.62 8.09
C VAL A 450 42.32 -13.60 7.30
N ALA A 451 42.01 -14.90 7.35
CA ALA A 451 42.82 -15.94 6.73
C ALA A 451 43.00 -15.71 5.23
N LEU A 452 41.90 -15.42 4.51
CA LEU A 452 41.95 -15.24 3.06
C LEU A 452 42.80 -14.02 2.62
N PRO A 453 42.59 -12.80 3.15
CA PRO A 453 43.47 -11.66 2.84
C PRO A 453 44.96 -11.94 3.05
N GLN A 454 45.31 -12.63 4.13
CA GLN A 454 46.71 -12.95 4.45
C GLN A 454 47.28 -13.99 3.49
N LEU A 455 46.51 -15.04 3.18
CA LEU A 455 46.91 -16.06 2.21
C LEU A 455 47.13 -15.44 0.82
N LEU A 456 46.19 -14.63 0.33
CA LEU A 456 46.32 -13.97 -0.98
C LEU A 456 47.45 -12.92 -1.02
N LYS A 457 47.89 -12.40 0.13
CA LYS A 457 49.05 -11.50 0.22
C LYS A 457 50.36 -12.25 0.06
N GLN A 458 50.48 -13.45 0.64
CA GLN A 458 51.73 -14.21 0.70
C GLN A 458 51.85 -15.28 -0.39
N LEU A 459 50.73 -15.80 -0.90
CA LEU A 459 50.62 -16.82 -1.95
C LEU A 459 49.76 -16.27 -3.11
N PRO A 460 50.27 -15.28 -3.87
CA PRO A 460 49.47 -14.54 -4.83
C PRO A 460 49.25 -15.27 -6.16
N THR A 461 50.00 -16.35 -6.43
CA THR A 461 49.98 -17.06 -7.73
C THR A 461 49.53 -18.51 -7.61
N GLN A 462 49.65 -19.12 -6.44
CA GLN A 462 49.28 -20.52 -6.24
C GLN A 462 47.76 -20.72 -6.26
N ARG A 463 47.35 -21.94 -6.60
CA ARG A 463 45.97 -22.41 -6.43
C ARG A 463 45.74 -22.80 -4.99
N LEU A 464 44.68 -22.26 -4.38
CA LEU A 464 44.37 -22.48 -2.96
C LEU A 464 43.06 -23.24 -2.83
N ASP A 465 43.08 -24.35 -2.10
CA ASP A 465 41.87 -24.97 -1.55
C ASP A 465 41.84 -24.66 -0.05
N ILE A 466 40.95 -23.77 0.38
CA ILE A 466 40.82 -23.35 1.79
C ILE A 466 39.67 -24.13 2.42
N VAL A 467 39.87 -24.67 3.63
CA VAL A 467 38.89 -25.42 4.42
C VAL A 467 38.84 -24.81 5.82
N LEU A 468 37.65 -24.36 6.23
CA LEU A 468 37.38 -23.87 7.57
C LEU A 468 36.65 -24.96 8.37
N GLU A 469 37.27 -25.44 9.46
CA GLU A 469 36.71 -26.51 10.31
C GLU A 469 35.48 -26.03 11.07
N GLY A 470 34.34 -26.68 10.88
CA GLY A 470 33.06 -26.26 11.44
C GLY A 470 32.32 -25.25 10.54
N ASN A 471 30.99 -25.39 10.46
CA ASN A 471 30.11 -24.61 9.57
C ASN A 471 28.94 -23.93 10.29
N SER A 472 29.02 -23.78 11.62
CA SER A 472 27.89 -23.38 12.47
C SER A 472 28.27 -22.31 13.48
N TYR A 473 29.06 -21.31 13.05
CA TYR A 473 29.45 -20.20 13.90
C TYR A 473 28.65 -18.94 13.53
N PRO A 474 27.73 -18.47 14.41
CA PRO A 474 26.90 -17.30 14.12
C PRO A 474 27.71 -16.03 13.78
N GLN A 475 28.92 -15.91 14.35
CA GLN A 475 29.82 -14.78 14.14
C GLN A 475 30.39 -14.72 12.72
N GLU A 476 30.31 -15.82 11.97
CA GLU A 476 30.85 -15.93 10.60
C GLU A 476 29.74 -15.91 9.53
N SER A 477 28.55 -15.42 9.89
CA SER A 477 27.42 -15.34 8.97
C SER A 477 27.72 -14.51 7.70
N GLU A 478 28.64 -13.56 7.79
CA GLU A 478 29.04 -12.69 6.68
C GLU A 478 30.33 -13.13 5.96
N LEU A 479 31.00 -14.19 6.42
CA LEU A 479 32.31 -14.63 5.93
C LEU A 479 32.30 -14.90 4.43
N THR A 480 31.28 -15.62 3.97
CA THR A 480 31.13 -15.99 2.54
C THR A 480 31.02 -14.74 1.67
N THR A 481 30.23 -13.76 2.10
CA THR A 481 30.03 -12.49 1.39
C THR A 481 31.31 -11.67 1.36
N CYS A 482 32.00 -11.55 2.49
CA CYS A 482 33.27 -10.82 2.59
C CYS A 482 34.35 -11.41 1.68
N TRP A 483 34.49 -12.74 1.68
CA TRP A 483 35.47 -13.44 0.87
C TRP A 483 35.18 -13.34 -0.63
N ASN A 484 33.92 -13.49 -1.03
CA ASN A 484 33.53 -13.30 -2.43
C ASN A 484 33.85 -11.86 -2.90
N THR A 485 33.51 -10.86 -2.09
CA THR A 485 33.80 -9.44 -2.40
C THR A 485 35.29 -9.18 -2.58
N LEU A 486 36.12 -9.73 -1.70
CA LEU A 486 37.58 -9.61 -1.80
C LEU A 486 38.13 -10.27 -3.06
N LEU A 487 37.64 -11.47 -3.41
CA LEU A 487 38.08 -12.22 -4.58
C LEU A 487 37.65 -11.56 -5.89
N GLU A 488 36.43 -11.03 -5.95
CA GLU A 488 35.94 -10.22 -7.07
C GLU A 488 36.81 -8.96 -7.24
N THR A 489 37.12 -8.27 -6.14
CA THR A 489 37.99 -7.07 -6.16
C THR A 489 39.39 -7.40 -6.68
N ARG A 490 39.92 -8.58 -6.34
CA ARG A 490 41.23 -9.05 -6.83
C ARG A 490 41.17 -9.80 -8.16
N GLN A 491 39.99 -9.93 -8.77
CA GLN A 491 39.77 -10.66 -10.02
C GLN A 491 40.29 -12.11 -9.97
N ARG A 492 40.11 -12.77 -8.82
CA ARG A 492 40.54 -14.15 -8.58
C ARG A 492 39.34 -15.10 -8.75
N PRO A 493 39.32 -15.98 -9.77
CA PRO A 493 38.24 -16.95 -9.91
C PRO A 493 38.18 -17.90 -8.73
N SER A 494 36.98 -18.17 -8.21
CA SER A 494 36.79 -19.03 -7.05
C SER A 494 35.52 -19.86 -7.11
N GLN A 495 35.52 -21.01 -6.44
CA GLN A 495 34.40 -21.94 -6.33
C GLN A 495 34.27 -22.48 -4.91
N TRP A 496 33.10 -22.29 -4.29
CA TRP A 496 32.80 -22.95 -3.01
C TRP A 496 32.59 -24.45 -3.20
N LEU A 497 33.21 -25.25 -2.34
CA LEU A 497 33.16 -26.71 -2.34
C LEU A 497 32.29 -27.21 -1.19
N ILE A 498 31.67 -28.38 -1.38
CA ILE A 498 30.82 -29.02 -0.37
C ILE A 498 31.69 -30.00 0.42
N LEU A 499 32.06 -29.62 1.64
CA LEU A 499 32.65 -30.53 2.64
C LEU A 499 31.72 -30.61 3.87
N PRO A 500 31.38 -31.81 4.37
CA PRO A 500 30.56 -31.95 5.56
C PRO A 500 31.18 -31.22 6.76
N ASN A 501 30.37 -30.42 7.46
CA ASN A 501 30.78 -29.67 8.65
C ASN A 501 31.98 -28.72 8.42
N ALA A 502 32.17 -28.20 7.20
CA ALA A 502 33.20 -27.23 6.91
C ALA A 502 32.74 -26.23 5.84
N HIS A 503 33.28 -25.02 5.87
CA HIS A 503 33.22 -24.11 4.71
C HIS A 503 34.47 -24.32 3.88
N SER A 504 34.32 -24.59 2.59
CA SER A 504 35.47 -24.82 1.71
C SER A 504 35.40 -23.99 0.43
N LEU A 505 36.54 -23.40 0.07
CA LEU A 505 36.66 -22.48 -1.03
C LEU A 505 37.90 -22.81 -1.85
N ARG A 506 37.71 -23.03 -3.15
CA ARG A 506 38.78 -23.15 -4.13
C ARG A 506 39.02 -21.81 -4.81
N ILE A 507 40.28 -21.43 -4.98
CA ILE A 507 40.72 -20.20 -5.63
C ILE A 507 41.76 -20.59 -6.67
N GLU A 508 41.51 -20.24 -7.93
CA GLU A 508 42.47 -20.51 -9.00
C GLU A 508 43.65 -19.53 -8.92
N GLY A 509 44.82 -19.99 -9.40
CA GLY A 509 46.12 -19.32 -9.36
C GLY A 509 46.24 -18.10 -10.26
#